data_AF-A0A7S0W3B7-F1
#
_entry.id   AF-A0A7S0W3B7-F1
#
_cell.length_a   1.000
_cell.length_b   1.000
_cell.length_c   1.000
_cell.angle_alpha   90.00
_cell.angle_beta   90.00
_cell.angle_gamma   90.00
#
_symmetry.space_group_name_H-M   'P 1'
#
loop_
_entity.id
_entity.type
_entity.pdbx_description
1 polymer ?
#
loop_
_entity_poly.entity_id
_entity_poly.type
_entity_poly.pdbx_seq_one_letter_code
_entity_poly.pdbx_strand_id
1 'polypeptide(L)'
;FGATDSTPVVLIGPASSCSATRWVSDSAIRCTVPPGLGINTEVRVLAYNGVGALLGAFNYSSPRIHNVSTVVPAPPAPPDGPPREVTVNGESFGATDSTPVVLIGPASSCSATRWVSDSAIRCTVPPGLGINTEVRVLAYNGVGALLGAFNYSSPRIHNVSTVVPAPPAPPDGPPREVTVNGESFGATDST
;
A
#
# COMPACT_ATOMS: atom_id res chain seq x y z
N PHE A 1 29.96 17.12 -28.41
CA PHE A 1 28.58 17.64 -28.57
C PHE A 1 28.64 18.92 -29.40
N GLY A 2 27.71 19.14 -30.33
CA GLY A 2 27.78 20.19 -31.37
C GLY A 2 27.43 21.61 -30.89
N ALA A 3 27.90 22.62 -31.64
CA ALA A 3 27.80 24.05 -31.31
C ALA A 3 26.42 24.70 -31.55
N THR A 4 25.35 23.91 -31.71
CA THR A 4 23.99 24.35 -32.02
C THR A 4 22.96 23.64 -31.16
N ASP A 5 21.88 24.36 -30.78
CA ASP A 5 20.74 23.79 -30.04
C ASP A 5 20.08 22.69 -30.88
N SER A 6 20.11 21.48 -30.35
CA SER A 6 19.62 20.27 -31.01
C SER A 6 18.27 19.80 -30.49
N THR A 7 17.59 20.67 -29.73
CA THR A 7 16.32 20.37 -29.05
C THR A 7 16.39 19.03 -28.31
N PRO A 8 17.35 18.84 -27.38
CA PRO A 8 17.50 17.57 -26.69
C PRO A 8 16.23 17.24 -25.90
N VAL A 9 15.82 15.98 -25.94
CA VAL A 9 14.69 15.47 -25.15
C VAL A 9 15.24 14.70 -23.98
N VAL A 10 14.87 15.10 -22.77
CA VAL A 10 15.23 14.39 -21.54
C VAL A 10 13.99 13.63 -21.06
N LEU A 11 14.16 12.33 -20.77
CA LEU A 11 13.13 11.45 -20.24
C LEU A 11 13.51 10.98 -18.84
N ILE A 12 12.56 10.97 -17.92
CA ILE A 12 12.66 10.47 -16.56
C ILE A 12 11.79 9.22 -16.43
N GLY A 13 12.41 8.08 -16.15
CA GLY A 13 11.75 6.79 -16.10
C GLY A 13 11.29 6.28 -17.48
N PRO A 14 10.25 5.43 -17.53
CA PRO A 14 9.85 4.74 -18.75
C PRO A 14 9.25 5.67 -19.81
N ALA A 15 8.55 6.74 -19.43
CA ALA A 15 7.77 7.54 -20.38
C ALA A 15 7.59 9.04 -20.03
N SER A 16 8.22 9.56 -18.96
CA SER A 16 7.97 10.95 -18.55
C SER A 16 8.98 11.90 -19.19
N SER A 17 8.57 12.63 -20.23
CA SER A 17 9.42 13.69 -20.80
C SER A 17 9.45 14.92 -19.91
N CYS A 18 10.60 15.60 -19.88
CA CYS A 18 10.70 16.89 -19.22
C CYS A 18 9.73 17.90 -19.84
N SER A 19 9.04 18.67 -19.00
CA SER A 19 8.08 19.68 -19.46
C SER A 19 8.75 20.83 -20.20
N ALA A 20 10.01 21.09 -19.86
CA ALA A 20 10.89 21.98 -20.60
C ALA A 20 12.33 21.48 -20.53
N THR A 21 13.01 21.48 -21.67
CA THR A 21 14.44 21.22 -21.76
C THR A 21 15.15 22.46 -22.29
N ARG A 22 16.25 22.85 -21.65
CA ARG A 22 17.08 23.98 -22.05
C ARG A 22 18.53 23.51 -22.15
N TRP A 23 19.12 23.71 -23.31
CA TRP A 23 20.56 23.55 -23.48
C TRP A 23 21.32 24.61 -22.65
N VAL A 24 22.37 24.20 -21.95
CA VAL A 24 23.20 25.09 -21.12
C VAL A 24 24.64 25.15 -21.66
N SER A 25 25.24 24.00 -21.96
CA SER A 25 26.56 23.87 -22.60
C SER A 25 26.66 22.53 -23.33
N ASP A 26 27.80 22.28 -23.99
CA ASP A 26 28.14 20.98 -24.60
C ASP A 26 28.20 19.79 -23.62
N SER A 27 28.15 20.08 -22.32
CA SER A 27 28.28 19.15 -21.20
C SER A 27 27.11 19.26 -20.20
N ALA A 28 26.15 20.16 -20.44
CA ALA A 28 25.05 20.41 -19.52
C ALA A 28 23.74 20.73 -20.23
N ILE A 29 22.68 20.04 -19.79
CA ILE A 29 21.29 20.29 -20.18
C ILE A 29 20.49 20.46 -18.89
N ARG A 30 19.64 21.49 -18.86
CA ARG A 30 18.70 21.71 -17.76
C ARG A 30 17.33 21.20 -18.18
N CYS A 31 16.73 20.34 -17.38
CA CYS A 31 15.38 19.83 -17.59
C CYS A 31 14.48 20.24 -16.40
N THR A 32 13.23 20.58 -16.71
CA THR A 32 12.16 20.71 -15.71
C THR A 32 11.39 19.39 -15.67
N VAL A 33 11.52 18.67 -14.56
CA VAL A 33 10.92 17.35 -14.38
C VAL A 33 9.41 17.51 -14.12
N PRO A 34 8.53 16.80 -14.85
CA PRO A 34 7.09 16.83 -14.57
C PRO A 34 6.76 16.10 -13.26
N PRO A 35 5.53 16.25 -12.73
CA PRO A 35 5.04 15.37 -11.67
C PRO A 35 5.15 13.91 -12.10
N GLY A 36 5.59 13.06 -11.19
CA GLY A 36 5.80 11.65 -11.46
C GLY A 36 5.94 10.84 -10.18
N LEU A 37 6.16 9.55 -10.36
CA LEU A 37 6.36 8.60 -9.28
C LEU A 37 7.61 7.77 -9.53
N GLY A 38 8.20 7.32 -8.44
CA GLY A 38 9.18 6.27 -8.45
C GLY A 38 10.56 6.67 -7.91
N ILE A 39 11.25 5.65 -7.41
CA ILE A 39 12.62 5.73 -6.93
C ILE A 39 13.54 4.99 -7.91
N ASN A 40 14.85 5.27 -7.90
CA ASN A 40 15.83 4.65 -8.79
C ASN A 40 15.44 4.73 -10.27
N THR A 41 14.82 5.85 -10.69
CA THR A 41 14.38 6.04 -12.07
C THR A 41 15.55 6.33 -13.00
N GLU A 42 15.49 5.75 -14.19
CA GLU A 42 16.47 5.99 -15.27
C GLU A 42 16.27 7.40 -15.85
N VAL A 43 17.38 8.09 -16.13
CA VAL A 43 17.36 9.34 -16.90
C VAL A 43 17.94 9.07 -18.28
N ARG A 44 17.17 9.37 -19.32
CA ARG A 44 17.59 9.27 -20.72
C ARG A 44 17.67 10.64 -21.36
N VAL A 45 18.69 10.83 -22.21
CA VAL A 45 18.85 12.02 -23.03
C VAL A 45 18.91 11.57 -24.49
N LEU A 46 17.96 12.05 -25.28
CA LEU A 46 17.94 11.91 -26.73
C LEU A 46 18.45 13.21 -27.33
N ALA A 47 19.57 13.15 -28.04
CA ALA A 47 20.14 14.30 -28.72
C ALA A 47 20.64 13.86 -30.09
N TYR A 48 20.22 14.60 -31.13
CA TYR A 48 20.46 14.21 -32.53
C TYR A 48 19.99 12.77 -32.79
N ASN A 49 20.93 11.84 -33.04
CA ASN A 49 20.69 10.40 -33.28
C ASN A 49 21.25 9.51 -32.17
N GLY A 50 21.63 10.09 -31.03
CA GLY A 50 22.23 9.37 -29.90
C GLY A 50 21.28 9.30 -28.71
N VAL A 51 21.39 8.20 -27.95
CA VAL A 51 20.72 8.02 -26.67
C VAL A 51 21.77 7.81 -25.59
N GLY A 52 21.79 8.69 -24.60
CA GLY A 52 22.52 8.49 -23.35
C GLY A 52 21.54 8.06 -22.26
N ALA A 53 21.92 7.10 -21.41
CA ALA A 53 21.08 6.61 -20.33
C ALA A 53 21.90 6.45 -19.05
N LEU A 54 21.34 6.88 -17.92
CA LEU A 54 21.89 6.62 -16.59
C LEU A 54 20.79 6.02 -15.72
N LEU A 55 21.00 4.76 -15.31
CA LEU A 55 20.09 4.03 -14.43
C LEU A 55 20.18 4.56 -13.00
N GLY A 56 19.05 4.59 -12.27
CA GLY A 56 19.04 4.99 -10.87
C GLY A 56 19.40 6.46 -10.60
N ALA A 57 19.36 7.32 -11.63
CA ALA A 57 19.87 8.69 -11.56
C ALA A 57 18.90 9.67 -10.87
N PHE A 58 17.62 9.34 -10.75
CA PHE A 58 16.61 10.25 -10.21
C PHE A 58 15.60 9.54 -9.28
N ASN A 59 15.15 10.25 -8.25
CA ASN A 59 14.15 9.77 -7.29
C ASN A 59 13.07 10.83 -7.11
N TYR A 60 11.81 10.44 -7.29
CA TYR A 60 10.68 11.16 -6.73
C TYR A 60 10.55 10.86 -5.23
N SER A 61 9.79 11.69 -4.52
CA SER A 61 9.45 11.43 -3.12
C SER A 61 8.74 10.09 -2.97
N SER A 62 9.19 9.27 -2.01
CA SER A 62 8.49 8.03 -1.67
C SER A 62 7.13 8.32 -1.04
N PRO A 63 6.12 7.45 -1.25
CA PRO A 63 4.85 7.52 -0.54
C PRO A 63 5.05 7.60 0.96
N ARG A 64 4.32 8.49 1.65
CA ARG A 64 4.32 8.52 3.12
C ARG A 64 2.89 8.44 3.61
N ILE A 65 2.66 7.52 4.53
CA ILE A 65 1.34 7.29 5.15
C ILE A 65 1.30 8.07 6.46
N HIS A 66 0.26 8.85 6.67
CA HIS A 66 0.03 9.63 7.89
C HIS A 66 -0.94 8.93 8.85
N ASN A 67 -2.05 8.41 8.31
CA ASN A 67 -3.00 7.64 9.08
C ASN A 67 -3.86 6.76 8.16
N VAL A 68 -4.58 5.82 8.76
CA VAL A 68 -5.60 5.01 8.09
C VAL A 68 -6.91 5.23 8.83
N SER A 69 -7.89 5.81 8.15
CA SER A 69 -9.21 6.10 8.69
C SER A 69 -10.26 5.16 8.11
N THR A 70 -11.13 4.61 8.94
CA THR A 70 -12.28 3.80 8.48
C THR A 70 -13.40 4.70 7.97
N VAL A 71 -14.06 4.34 6.87
CA VAL A 71 -15.13 5.16 6.24
C VAL A 71 -16.50 4.97 6.92
N VAL A 72 -16.53 4.54 8.20
CA VAL A 72 -17.74 4.25 9.02
C VAL A 72 -18.35 2.86 8.75
N PRO A 73 -18.82 2.12 9.79
CA PRO A 73 -18.73 2.41 11.22
C PRO A 73 -17.43 1.93 11.90
N ALA A 74 -17.12 2.64 12.99
CA ALA A 74 -15.96 2.54 13.88
C ALA A 74 -15.84 1.16 14.60
N PRO A 75 -14.78 0.90 15.38
CA PRO A 75 -14.09 -0.38 15.44
C PRO A 75 -14.79 -1.49 16.24
N PRO A 76 -14.40 -2.77 16.00
CA PRO A 76 -13.43 -3.21 15.00
C PRO A 76 -14.06 -4.07 13.87
N ALA A 77 -13.25 -4.44 12.87
CA ALA A 77 -13.67 -5.22 11.70
C ALA A 77 -13.85 -6.71 12.02
N PRO A 78 -15.07 -7.29 11.91
CA PRO A 78 -15.23 -8.71 12.06
C PRO A 78 -14.39 -9.42 10.98
N PRO A 79 -13.56 -10.40 11.34
CA PRO A 79 -12.86 -11.29 10.41
C PRO A 79 -13.81 -11.88 9.37
N ASP A 80 -15.06 -12.17 9.72
CA ASP A 80 -16.08 -12.72 8.82
C ASP A 80 -17.09 -11.66 8.33
N GLY A 81 -16.79 -10.39 8.55
CA GLY A 81 -17.66 -9.26 8.20
C GLY A 81 -17.60 -8.90 6.71
N PRO A 82 -18.55 -8.09 6.21
CA PRO A 82 -18.46 -7.57 4.86
C PRO A 82 -17.15 -6.78 4.67
N PRO A 83 -16.56 -6.82 3.46
CA PRO A 83 -15.32 -6.12 3.16
C PRO A 83 -15.44 -4.65 3.58
N ARG A 84 -14.48 -4.20 4.40
CA ARG A 84 -14.50 -2.82 4.91
C ARG A 84 -13.68 -1.92 4.02
N GLU A 85 -14.22 -0.74 3.78
CA GLU A 85 -13.50 0.30 3.07
C GLU A 85 -12.78 1.20 4.06
N VAL A 86 -11.47 1.31 3.87
CA VAL A 86 -10.60 2.22 4.62
C VAL A 86 -10.02 3.25 3.67
N THR A 87 -9.73 4.43 4.21
CA THR A 87 -8.99 5.48 3.52
C THR A 87 -7.60 5.57 4.14
N VAL A 88 -6.58 5.36 3.31
CA VAL A 88 -5.18 5.60 3.65
C VAL A 88 -4.88 7.04 3.30
N ASN A 89 -4.61 7.86 4.31
CA ASN A 89 -4.27 9.27 4.16
C ASN A 89 -2.75 9.45 4.27
N GLY A 90 -2.18 10.27 3.39
CA GLY A 90 -0.75 10.43 3.26
C GLY A 90 -0.36 11.51 2.28
N GLU A 91 0.80 11.35 1.68
CA GLU A 91 1.29 12.20 0.60
C GLU A 91 2.18 11.41 -0.36
N SER A 92 2.46 12.01 -1.52
CA SER A 92 3.29 11.42 -2.57
C SER A 92 2.74 10.09 -3.13
N PHE A 93 1.40 9.95 -3.19
CA PHE A 93 0.72 8.81 -3.83
C PHE A 93 0.61 8.94 -5.36
N GLY A 94 1.13 10.05 -5.90
CA GLY A 94 1.18 10.32 -7.33
C GLY A 94 0.14 11.33 -7.77
N ALA A 95 0.48 12.15 -8.77
CA ALA A 95 -0.41 13.15 -9.34
C ALA A 95 -1.57 12.53 -10.16
N THR A 96 -1.44 11.26 -10.53
CA THR A 96 -2.41 10.49 -11.32
C THR A 96 -2.52 9.08 -10.78
N ASP A 97 -3.63 8.41 -11.09
CA ASP A 97 -3.84 7.01 -10.72
C ASP A 97 -2.80 6.08 -11.38
N SER A 98 -1.82 5.65 -10.58
CA SER A 98 -0.81 4.68 -10.99
C SER A 98 -1.16 3.26 -10.59
N THR A 99 -2.44 2.98 -10.31
CA THR A 99 -2.93 1.72 -9.74
C THR A 99 -2.15 1.32 -8.48
N PRO A 100 -2.15 2.15 -7.42
CA PRO A 100 -1.40 1.85 -6.21
C PRO A 100 -1.92 0.55 -5.56
N VAL A 101 -1.02 -0.18 -4.91
CA VAL A 101 -1.34 -1.38 -4.14
C VAL A 101 -1.20 -1.09 -2.66
N VAL A 102 -2.21 -1.42 -1.88
CA VAL A 102 -2.16 -1.33 -0.42
C VAL A 102 -2.06 -2.73 0.18
N LEU A 103 -1.09 -2.92 1.07
CA LEU A 103 -0.89 -4.16 1.83
C LEU A 103 -1.16 -3.88 3.31
N ILE A 104 -1.86 -4.80 3.95
CA ILE A 104 -2.19 -4.78 5.37
C ILE A 104 -1.53 -6.00 6.00
N GLY A 105 -0.51 -5.78 6.82
CA GLY A 105 0.24 -6.81 7.50
C GLY A 105 1.23 -7.53 6.59
N PRO A 106 1.62 -8.77 6.94
CA PRO A 106 2.71 -9.46 6.28
C PRO A 106 2.41 -9.80 4.81
N ALA A 107 1.17 -10.12 4.45
CA ALA A 107 0.85 -10.58 3.08
C ALA A 107 -0.57 -10.25 2.57
N SER A 108 -1.43 -9.54 3.32
CA SER A 108 -2.81 -9.32 2.88
C SER A 108 -2.93 -8.06 2.03
N SER A 109 -3.05 -8.22 0.71
CA SER A 109 -3.40 -7.09 -0.17
C SER A 109 -4.86 -6.72 -0.04
N CYS A 110 -5.16 -5.43 -0.21
CA CYS A 110 -6.54 -4.99 -0.34
C CYS A 110 -7.19 -5.66 -1.57
N SER A 111 -8.42 -6.14 -1.43
CA SER A 111 -9.15 -6.81 -2.52
C SER A 111 -9.48 -5.85 -3.66
N ALA A 112 -9.62 -4.56 -3.36
CA ALA A 112 -9.68 -3.48 -4.31
C ALA A 112 -8.95 -2.25 -3.75
N THR A 113 -8.22 -1.56 -4.62
CA THR A 113 -7.58 -0.29 -4.29
C THR A 113 -8.00 0.75 -5.31
N ARG A 114 -8.35 1.96 -4.84
CA ARG A 114 -8.76 3.09 -5.66
C ARG A 114 -7.97 4.33 -5.25
N TRP A 115 -7.21 4.87 -6.18
CA TRP A 115 -6.61 6.19 -6.01
C TRP A 115 -7.72 7.25 -5.94
N VAL A 116 -7.65 8.14 -4.95
CA VAL A 116 -8.61 9.26 -4.79
C VAL A 116 -7.91 10.58 -5.07
N SER A 117 -6.71 10.76 -4.53
CA SER A 117 -5.83 11.90 -4.77
C SER A 117 -4.37 11.51 -4.51
N ASP A 118 -3.46 12.44 -4.75
CA ASP A 118 -2.04 12.37 -4.38
C ASP A 118 -1.76 12.15 -2.88
N SER A 119 -2.81 12.23 -2.06
CA SER A 119 -2.79 12.19 -0.60
C SER A 119 -3.82 11.23 0.00
N ALA A 120 -4.65 10.58 -0.82
CA ALA A 120 -5.68 9.66 -0.35
C ALA A 120 -5.86 8.45 -1.28
N ILE A 121 -5.89 7.26 -0.69
CA ILE A 121 -6.21 5.99 -1.37
C ILE A 121 -7.33 5.31 -0.60
N ARG A 122 -8.35 4.81 -1.30
CA ARG A 122 -9.37 3.93 -0.72
C ARG A 122 -8.96 2.48 -0.95
N CYS A 123 -9.02 1.68 0.09
CA CYS A 123 -8.70 0.26 0.08
C CYS A 123 -9.87 -0.52 0.65
N THR A 124 -10.19 -1.64 0.00
CA THR A 124 -11.12 -2.64 0.53
C THR A 124 -10.32 -3.72 1.25
N VAL A 125 -10.43 -3.75 2.58
CA VAL A 125 -9.68 -4.66 3.45
C VAL A 125 -10.32 -6.04 3.41
N PRO A 126 -9.56 -7.11 3.09
CA PRO A 126 -10.08 -8.47 3.19
C PRO A 126 -10.26 -8.91 4.66
N PRO A 127 -11.03 -9.97 4.92
CA PRO A 127 -10.97 -10.76 6.15
C PRO A 127 -9.55 -10.97 6.66
N GLY A 128 -9.35 -10.80 7.97
CA GLY A 128 -8.05 -10.99 8.58
C GLY A 128 -8.07 -10.91 10.10
N LEU A 129 -6.91 -11.20 10.68
CA LEU A 129 -6.65 -11.14 12.11
C LEU A 129 -5.38 -10.32 12.34
N GLY A 130 -5.31 -9.66 13.49
CA GLY A 130 -4.12 -8.93 13.92
C GLY A 130 -4.42 -7.59 14.54
N ILE A 131 -3.57 -7.20 15.48
CA ILE A 131 -3.52 -5.86 16.06
C ILE A 131 -2.19 -5.21 15.70
N ASN A 132 -2.14 -3.88 15.72
CA ASN A 132 -0.99 -3.06 15.36
C ASN A 132 -0.39 -3.44 14.00
N THR A 133 -1.26 -3.73 13.04
CA THR A 133 -0.88 -4.21 11.72
C THR A 133 -0.24 -3.07 10.92
N GLU A 134 0.91 -3.35 10.30
CA GLU A 134 1.58 -2.45 9.37
C GLU A 134 0.73 -2.26 8.12
N VAL A 135 0.63 -1.02 7.63
CA VAL A 135 0.04 -0.73 6.33
C VAL A 135 1.13 -0.22 5.39
N ARG A 136 1.21 -0.82 4.20
CA ARG A 136 2.14 -0.40 3.14
C ARG A 136 1.38 0.08 1.91
N VAL A 137 1.90 1.11 1.27
CA VAL A 137 1.45 1.63 -0.02
C VAL A 137 2.58 1.44 -1.00
N LEU A 138 2.31 0.72 -2.09
CA LEU A 138 3.21 0.59 -3.23
C LEU A 138 2.63 1.45 -4.36
N ALA A 139 3.38 2.48 -4.76
CA ALA A 139 3.04 3.33 -5.88
C ALA A 139 4.19 3.29 -6.89
N TYR A 140 3.94 2.68 -8.04
CA TYR A 140 4.98 2.32 -9.01
C TYR A 140 6.07 1.46 -8.35
N ASN A 141 7.30 1.96 -8.20
CA ASN A 141 8.38 1.27 -7.49
C ASN A 141 8.75 1.96 -6.15
N GLY A 142 7.98 2.96 -5.72
CA GLY A 142 8.10 3.57 -4.40
C GLY A 142 7.27 2.81 -3.36
N VAL A 143 7.78 2.71 -2.14
CA VAL A 143 7.12 2.05 -1.01
C VAL A 143 7.03 3.00 0.17
N GLY A 144 5.83 3.16 0.72
CA GLY A 144 5.56 3.81 2.00
C GLY A 144 5.01 2.82 3.00
N ALA A 145 5.39 2.95 4.27
CA ALA A 145 4.93 2.06 5.35
C ALA A 145 4.58 2.85 6.61
N LEU A 146 3.54 2.41 7.31
CA LEU A 146 3.17 2.89 8.63
C LEU A 146 2.86 1.70 9.54
N LEU A 147 3.69 1.52 10.57
CA LEU A 147 3.52 0.50 11.59
C LEU A 147 2.33 0.85 12.50
N GLY A 148 1.59 -0.16 12.96
CA GLY A 148 0.49 0.06 13.89
C GLY A 148 -0.70 0.83 13.33
N ALA A 149 -0.79 0.96 11.99
CA ALA A 149 -1.79 1.80 11.34
C ALA A 149 -3.19 1.19 11.32
N PHE A 150 -3.32 -0.13 11.48
CA PHE A 150 -4.59 -0.83 11.37
C PHE A 150 -4.77 -1.92 12.43
N ASN A 151 -6.03 -2.15 12.83
CA ASN A 151 -6.42 -3.18 13.80
C ASN A 151 -7.66 -3.92 13.30
N TYR A 152 -7.62 -5.25 13.28
CA TYR A 152 -8.79 -6.11 13.13
C TYR A 152 -9.55 -6.24 14.46
N SER A 153 -10.75 -6.84 14.42
CA SER A 153 -11.50 -7.12 15.65
C SER A 153 -10.81 -8.10 16.57
N SER A 154 -10.85 -7.75 17.86
CA SER A 154 -10.57 -8.70 18.93
C SER A 154 -11.66 -9.78 18.96
N PRO A 155 -11.29 -11.05 19.21
CA PRO A 155 -12.24 -12.13 19.41
C PRO A 155 -13.17 -11.83 20.59
N ARG A 156 -14.47 -12.05 20.41
CA ARG A 156 -15.48 -11.93 21.47
C ARG A 156 -16.23 -13.23 21.62
N ILE A 157 -16.20 -13.79 22.84
CA ILE A 157 -16.95 -15.00 23.18
C ILE A 157 -18.37 -14.59 23.58
N HIS A 158 -19.36 -15.29 23.04
CA HIS A 158 -20.78 -15.13 23.40
C HIS A 158 -21.25 -16.20 24.36
N ASN A 159 -20.93 -17.47 24.09
CA ASN A 159 -21.26 -18.57 24.97
C ASN A 159 -20.28 -19.74 24.80
N VAL A 160 -20.35 -20.67 25.75
CA VAL A 160 -19.70 -21.98 25.65
C VAL A 160 -20.78 -23.03 25.81
N SER A 161 -20.91 -23.91 24.81
CA SER A 161 -21.81 -25.07 24.85
C SER A 161 -20.99 -26.35 24.96
N THR A 162 -21.31 -27.18 25.94
CA THR A 162 -20.69 -28.51 26.09
C THR A 162 -21.46 -29.52 25.26
N VAL A 163 -20.76 -30.39 24.53
CA VAL A 163 -21.37 -31.64 24.09
C VAL A 163 -21.67 -32.43 25.36
N VAL A 164 -22.91 -32.93 25.49
CA VAL A 164 -23.43 -33.69 26.63
C VAL A 164 -22.33 -34.59 27.23
N PRO A 165 -22.09 -34.57 28.55
CA PRO A 165 -22.96 -34.10 29.63
C PRO A 165 -22.80 -32.62 29.98
N ALA A 166 -23.92 -32.00 30.39
CA ALA A 166 -23.97 -30.62 30.87
C ALA A 166 -23.04 -30.38 32.09
N PRO A 167 -22.60 -29.12 32.32
CA PRO A 167 -21.74 -28.76 33.45
C PRO A 167 -22.37 -29.09 34.82
N PRO A 168 -21.58 -29.33 35.88
CA PRO A 168 -20.11 -29.23 35.94
C PRO A 168 -19.39 -30.52 35.51
N ALA A 169 -18.22 -30.35 34.88
CA ALA A 169 -17.31 -31.47 34.61
C ALA A 169 -16.58 -31.87 35.90
N PRO A 170 -16.44 -33.18 36.21
CA PRO A 170 -15.60 -33.63 37.32
C PRO A 170 -14.13 -33.27 37.08
N PRO A 171 -13.35 -32.88 38.11
CA PRO A 171 -11.92 -32.60 37.99
C PRO A 171 -11.11 -33.77 37.38
N ASP A 172 -11.52 -35.01 37.67
CA ASP A 172 -10.89 -36.25 37.20
C ASP A 172 -11.67 -36.93 36.06
N GLY A 173 -12.50 -36.18 35.33
CA GLY A 173 -13.29 -36.70 34.23
C GLY A 173 -12.47 -36.97 32.95
N PRO A 174 -12.98 -37.81 32.02
CA PRO A 174 -12.37 -37.95 30.70
C PRO A 174 -12.41 -36.62 29.92
N PRO A 175 -11.54 -36.43 28.90
CA PRO A 175 -11.56 -35.26 28.04
C PRO A 175 -12.96 -34.99 27.47
N ARG A 176 -13.36 -33.72 27.42
CA ARG A 176 -14.65 -33.30 26.86
C ARG A 176 -14.45 -32.26 25.77
N GLU A 177 -15.22 -32.39 24.70
CA GLU A 177 -15.30 -31.37 23.67
C GLU A 177 -16.24 -30.24 24.12
N VAL A 178 -15.79 -29.00 23.92
CA VAL A 178 -16.59 -27.80 24.14
C VAL A 178 -16.60 -26.98 22.86
N THR A 179 -17.76 -26.43 22.53
CA THR A 179 -17.91 -25.48 21.43
C THR A 179 -17.97 -24.08 22.02
N VAL A 180 -17.02 -23.23 21.65
CA VAL A 180 -16.99 -21.81 22.04
C VAL A 180 -17.61 -21.01 20.90
N ASN A 181 -18.79 -20.44 21.14
CA ASN A 181 -19.48 -19.60 20.16
C ASN A 181 -19.15 -18.14 20.43
N GLY A 182 -18.92 -17.39 19.37
CA GLY A 182 -18.44 -16.01 19.43
C GLY A 182 -18.22 -15.46 18.03
N GLU A 183 -17.55 -14.32 17.97
CA GLU A 183 -17.19 -13.64 16.73
C GLU A 183 -15.69 -13.32 16.72
N SER A 184 -15.16 -13.16 15.51
CA SER A 184 -13.77 -12.77 15.28
C SER A 184 -12.70 -13.78 15.68
N PHE A 185 -12.96 -15.07 15.49
CA PHE A 185 -11.98 -16.14 15.70
C PHE A 185 -11.04 -16.38 14.50
N GLY A 186 -11.33 -15.76 13.35
CA GLY A 186 -10.58 -15.93 12.11
C GLY A 186 -11.36 -16.68 11.05
N ALA A 187 -11.07 -16.38 9.78
CA ALA A 187 -11.74 -17.00 8.63
C ALA A 187 -11.20 -18.40 8.28
N THR A 188 -10.01 -18.76 8.78
CA THR A 188 -9.33 -20.03 8.51
C THR A 188 -8.57 -20.51 9.73
N ASP A 189 -8.36 -21.82 9.84
CA ASP A 189 -7.42 -22.40 10.80
C ASP A 189 -6.01 -21.85 10.52
N SER A 190 -5.38 -21.33 11.56
CA SER A 190 -4.04 -20.75 11.50
C SER A 190 -3.02 -21.56 12.30
N THR A 191 -3.35 -22.80 12.67
CA THR A 191 -2.47 -23.73 13.39
C THR A 191 -1.83 -24.79 12.51
#